data_AF-A0A2U1BEK2-F1
#
_entry.id   AF-A0A2U1BEK2-F1
#
_cell.length_a   1.000
_cell.length_b   1.000
_cell.length_c   1.000
_cell.angle_alpha   90.00
_cell.angle_beta   90.00
_cell.angle_gamma   90.00
#
_symmetry.space_group_name_H-M   'P 1'
#
loop_
_entity.id
_entity.type
_entity.pdbx_description
1 polymer ?
#
loop_
_entity_poly.entity_id
_entity_poly.type
_entity_poly.pdbx_seq_one_letter_code
_entity_poly.pdbx_strand_id
1 'polypeptide(L)' 'MNKIKIKVHKADKRLCGHVRLTPEAEKRLRMLQIETGLSARFLASQIILQAADDVEVEVAE' A
#
# COMPACT_ATOMS: atom_id res chain seq x y z
N MET A 1 -13.23 12.32 5.23
CA MET A 1 -12.37 11.35 4.53
C MET A 1 -11.64 10.54 5.59
N ASN A 2 -11.80 9.20 5.57
CA ASN A 2 -11.11 8.33 6.51
C ASN A 2 -9.66 8.20 6.05
N LYS A 3 -8.72 8.79 6.80
CA LYS A 3 -7.29 8.65 6.53
C LYS A 3 -6.83 7.22 6.77
N ILE A 4 -5.86 6.77 5.98
CA ILE A 4 -5.23 5.46 6.16
C ILE A 4 -4.28 5.58 7.35
N LYS A 5 -4.60 4.88 8.44
CA LYS A 5 -3.77 4.88 9.66
C LYS A 5 -2.73 3.78 9.61
N ILE A 6 -1.46 4.16 9.64
CA ILE A 6 -0.34 3.21 9.74
C ILE A 6 0.28 3.33 11.13
N LYS A 7 0.22 2.23 11.89
CA LYS A 7 0.90 2.13 13.19
C LYS A 7 2.33 1.65 12.98
N VAL A 8 3.29 2.41 13.47
CA VAL A 8 4.71 2.06 13.43
C VAL A 8 5.25 1.87 14.84
N HIS A 9 5.94 0.74 15.06
CA HIS A 9 6.57 0.40 16.34
C HIS A 9 8.02 0.89 16.44
N LYS A 10 8.78 0.83 15.33
CA LYS A 10 10.13 1.42 15.18
C LYS A 10 10.34 1.76 13.71
N ALA A 11 10.62 3.03 13.42
CA ALA A 11 10.97 3.45 12.06
C ALA A 11 12.42 3.02 11.77
N ASP A 12 12.60 1.97 10.96
CA ASP A 12 13.91 1.58 10.45
C ASP A 12 14.25 2.40 9.19
N LYS A 13 15.45 2.97 9.15
CA LYS A 13 15.94 3.78 8.01
C LYS A 13 16.38 2.94 6.81
N ARG A 14 16.44 1.60 6.93
CA ARG A 14 16.97 0.68 5.89
C ARG A 14 15.91 -0.24 5.29
N LEU A 15 14.71 0.26 5.03
CA LEU A 15 13.72 -0.49 4.26
C LEU A 15 14.05 -0.39 2.76
N CYS A 16 14.89 -1.31 2.27
CA CYS A 16 15.12 -1.53 0.85
C CYS A 16 14.90 -3.01 0.55
N GLY A 17 14.01 -3.31 -0.38
CA GLY A 17 13.71 -4.69 -0.75
C GLY A 17 12.29 -4.84 -1.25
N HIS A 18 12.08 -5.85 -2.08
CA HIS A 18 10.82 -6.18 -2.72
C HIS A 18 9.61 -6.07 -1.76
N VAL A 19 8.58 -5.35 -2.18
CA VAL A 19 7.30 -5.27 -1.46
C VAL A 19 6.61 -6.62 -1.57
N ARG A 20 6.40 -7.28 -0.44
CA ARG A 20 5.56 -8.48 -0.36
C ARG A 20 4.15 -8.06 -0.01
N LEU A 21 3.20 -8.40 -0.89
CA LEU A 21 1.78 -8.21 -0.60
C LEU A 21 1.31 -9.29 0.38
N THR A 22 0.42 -8.91 1.29
CA THR A 22 -0.35 -9.90 2.04
C THR A 22 -1.31 -10.62 1.08
N PRO A 23 -1.76 -11.84 1.40
CA PRO A 23 -2.71 -12.56 0.55
C PRO A 23 -4.00 -11.78 0.27
N GLU A 24 -4.46 -10.99 1.23
CA GLU A 24 -5.63 -10.12 1.05
C GLU A 24 -5.36 -8.98 0.08
N ALA A 25 -4.22 -8.30 0.20
CA ALA A 25 -3.83 -7.23 -0.71
C ALA A 25 -3.64 -7.75 -2.14
N GLU A 26 -3.04 -8.93 -2.30
CA GLU A 26 -2.90 -9.59 -3.60
C GLU A 26 -4.26 -9.91 -4.23
N LYS A 27 -5.21 -10.45 -3.45
CA LYS A 27 -6.57 -10.74 -3.93
C LYS A 27 -7.28 -9.46 -4.43
N ARG A 28 -7.17 -8.36 -3.68
CA ARG A 28 -7.73 -7.05 -4.07
C ARG A 28 -7.08 -6.53 -5.35
N LEU A 29 -5.76 -6.56 -5.43
CA LEU A 29 -5.01 -6.13 -6.60
C LEU A 29 -5.39 -6.94 -7.84
N ARG A 30 -5.56 -8.26 -7.70
CA ARG A 30 -5.96 -9.15 -8.79
C ARG A 30 -7.36 -8.85 -9.32
N MET A 31 -8.32 -8.54 -8.45
CA MET A 31 -9.67 -8.13 -8.89
C MET A 31 -9.60 -6.85 -9.71
N LEU A 32 -8.81 -5.85 -9.28
CA LEU A 32 -8.60 -4.62 -10.04
C LEU A 32 -7.92 -4.89 -11.38
N GLN A 33 -6.99 -5.84 -11.47
CA GLN A 33 -6.39 -6.23 -12.75
C GLN A 33 -7.42 -6.82 -13.71
N ILE A 34 -8.34 -7.65 -13.21
CA ILE A 34 -9.41 -8.24 -14.03
C ILE A 34 -10.37 -7.16 -14.54
N GLU A 35 -10.74 -6.22 -13.67
CA GLU A 35 -11.69 -5.14 -14.00
C GLU A 35 -11.10 -4.12 -14.98
N THR A 36 -9.81 -3.79 -14.84
CA THR A 36 -9.18 -2.70 -15.61
C THR A 36 -8.32 -3.17 -16.78
N GLY A 37 -7.88 -4.43 -16.78
CA GLY A 37 -6.89 -4.95 -17.72
C GLY A 37 -5.45 -4.46 -17.46
N LEU A 38 -5.22 -3.70 -16.39
CA LEU A 38 -3.91 -3.11 -16.08
C LEU A 38 -3.00 -4.08 -15.34
N SER A 39 -1.68 -3.84 -15.44
CA SER A 39 -0.70 -4.64 -14.70
C SER A 39 -0.74 -4.34 -13.19
N ALA A 40 -0.47 -5.36 -12.38
CA ALA A 40 -0.33 -5.24 -10.93
C ALA A 40 0.64 -4.11 -10.54
N ARG A 41 1.76 -3.98 -11.27
CA ARG A 41 2.74 -2.91 -11.07
C ARG A 41 2.12 -1.52 -11.25
N PHE A 42 1.39 -1.32 -12.34
CA PHE A 42 0.79 -0.02 -12.63
C PHE A 42 -0.27 0.35 -11.60
N LEU A 43 -1.16 -0.59 -11.26
CA LEU A 43 -2.19 -0.39 -10.26
C LEU A 43 -1.59 -0.09 -8.88
N ALA A 44 -0.61 -0.88 -8.44
CA ALA A 44 0.08 -0.65 -7.17
C ALA A 44 0.73 0.74 -7.13
N SER A 45 1.41 1.16 -8.20
CA SER A 45 1.98 2.51 -8.29
C SER A 45 0.93 3.61 -8.17
N GLN A 46 -0.19 3.48 -8.87
CA GLN A 46 -1.28 4.47 -8.83
C GLN A 46 -1.92 4.56 -7.43
N ILE A 47 -2.17 3.42 -6.81
CA ILE A 47 -2.72 3.35 -5.44
C ILE A 47 -1.76 4.03 -4.46
N ILE A 48 -0.46 3.72 -4.53
CA ILE A 48 0.54 4.31 -3.63
C ILE A 48 0.59 5.83 -3.80
N LEU A 49 0.61 6.33 -5.03
CA LEU A 49 0.68 7.77 -5.31
C LEU A 49 -0.58 8.50 -4.82
N GLN A 50 -1.77 7.95 -5.08
CA GLN A 50 -3.02 8.57 -4.65
C GLN A 50 -3.21 8.49 -3.13
N ALA A 51 -2.81 7.38 -2.50
CA ALA A 51 -2.97 7.18 -1.08
C ALA A 51 -1.94 7.94 -0.24
N ALA A 52 -0.80 8.35 -0.80
CA ALA A 52 0.30 8.97 -0.05
C ALA A 52 -0.16 10.23 0.72
N ASP A 53 -1.03 11.04 0.12
CA ASP A 53 -1.55 12.26 0.75
C ASP A 53 -2.62 11.97 1.84
N ASP A 54 -3.19 10.77 1.82
CA ASP A 54 -4.25 10.32 2.73
C ASP A 54 -3.73 9.46 3.90
N VAL A 55 -2.41 9.25 4.01
CA VAL A 55 -1.79 8.43 5.06
C VAL A 55 -1.42 9.28 6.27
N GLU A 56 -1.84 8.83 7.46
CA GLU A 56 -1.41 9.36 8.74
C GLU A 56 -0.62 8.30 9.52
N VAL A 57 0.59 8.66 9.94
CA VAL A 57 1.51 7.77 10.65
C VAL A 57 1.38 8.01 12.14
N GLU A 58 0.89 7.02 12.88
CA GLU A 58 0.80 7.04 14.33
C GLU A 58 1.95 6.21 14.92
N VAL A 59 2.85 6.85 15.67
CA VAL A 59 3.88 6.16 16.43
C VAL A 59 3.24 5.65 17.72
N ALA A 60 3.20 4.34 17.91
CA ALA A 60 2.74 3.77 19.18
C ALA A 60 3.88 3.86 20.20
N GLU A 61 3.69 4.64 21.27
CA GLU A 61 4.57 4.66 22.45
C GLU A 61 4.54 3.32 23.21
#